data_AF-A0A2I4BPB6-F1
#
_entry.id   AF-A0A2I4BPB6-F1
#
_cell.length_a   1.000
_cell.length_b   1.000
_cell.length_c   1.000
_cell.angle_alpha   90.00
_cell.angle_beta   90.00
_cell.angle_gamma   90.00
#
_symmetry.space_group_name_H-M   'P 1'
#
loop_
_entity.id
_entity.type
_entity.pdbx_description
1 polymer ?
#
loop_
_entity_poly.entity_id
_entity_poly.type
_entity_poly.pdbx_seq_one_letter_code
_entity_poly.pdbx_strand_id
1 'polypeptide(L)'
;MDYILETLAPLESSAHHRGGVKRKRRQKNPKIAEVIRRLHNSNSNKSRLCSPHNTEVTSVLVKTLQASPDFYGVDSDAFVSACKTYYETVRRNFRYSQPGLADKATVVRSSARCRSRRKRLLEKRQSILVGEEAAFWEGVTIDLMSDEEDGIFEGESGWIVRPPSFRSQELSDLCSTLQMRLEANPKYSAMHHKRLYVGPCSDRKPPPHGSKVDKHYIS
;
A
#
# COMPACT_ATOMS: atom_id res chain seq x y z
N MET A 1 -27.61 -30.62 30.20
CA MET A 1 -26.72 -31.76 30.45
C MET A 1 -27.17 -32.84 29.47
N ASP A 2 -26.56 -33.07 28.31
CA ASP A 2 -25.20 -32.77 27.86
C ASP A 2 -25.17 -32.55 26.33
N TYR A 3 -24.40 -31.52 25.93
CA TYR A 3 -24.03 -31.24 24.55
C TYR A 3 -22.81 -32.09 24.20
N ILE A 4 -22.90 -32.92 23.17
CA ILE A 4 -21.72 -33.54 22.55
C ILE A 4 -21.30 -32.66 21.37
N LEU A 5 -20.18 -31.96 21.56
CA LEU A 5 -19.44 -31.25 20.52
C LEU A 5 -18.81 -32.26 19.55
N GLU A 6 -19.35 -32.35 18.34
CA GLU A 6 -18.65 -32.99 17.23
C GLU A 6 -17.56 -32.05 16.72
N THR A 7 -16.32 -32.49 16.95
CA THR A 7 -15.10 -31.73 16.72
C THR A 7 -14.67 -31.92 15.27
N LEU A 8 -14.98 -30.94 14.40
CA LEU A 8 -14.48 -30.93 13.02
C LEU A 8 -13.01 -30.50 12.99
N ALA A 9 -12.13 -31.46 12.72
CA ALA A 9 -10.70 -31.24 12.48
C ALA A 9 -10.46 -30.37 11.22
N PRO A 10 -9.43 -29.50 11.19
CA PRO A 10 -9.12 -28.71 10.01
C PRO A 10 -8.42 -29.57 8.94
N LEU A 11 -9.03 -29.67 7.77
CA LEU A 11 -8.40 -30.22 6.56
C LEU A 11 -7.18 -29.38 6.18
N GLU A 12 -6.01 -30.02 6.21
CA GLU A 12 -4.74 -29.49 5.72
C GLU A 12 -4.86 -29.12 4.24
N SER A 13 -4.75 -27.82 3.94
CA SER A 13 -4.66 -27.32 2.58
C SER A 13 -3.22 -27.47 2.08
N SER A 14 -2.96 -28.56 1.37
CA SER A 14 -1.72 -28.81 0.64
C SER A 14 -1.38 -27.64 -0.28
N ALA A 15 -0.35 -26.89 0.08
CA ALA A 15 0.17 -25.76 -0.68
C ALA A 15 0.94 -26.28 -1.91
N HIS A 16 0.23 -26.48 -3.02
CA HIS A 16 0.86 -26.64 -4.33
C HIS A 16 1.67 -25.38 -4.69
N HIS A 17 2.98 -25.48 -4.51
CA HIS A 17 3.98 -24.56 -5.05
C HIS A 17 3.94 -24.60 -6.58
N ARG A 18 3.13 -23.74 -7.21
CA ARG A 18 3.38 -23.34 -8.60
C ARG A 18 4.37 -22.19 -8.58
N GLY A 19 5.56 -22.42 -9.14
CA GLY A 19 6.59 -21.41 -9.37
C GLY A 19 6.00 -20.21 -10.10
N GLY A 20 5.69 -19.17 -9.32
CA GLY A 20 5.19 -17.91 -9.85
C GLY A 20 6.35 -17.11 -10.42
N VAL A 21 6.40 -17.01 -11.75
CA VAL A 21 7.15 -15.94 -12.43
C VAL A 21 6.81 -14.63 -11.70
N LYS A 22 7.83 -13.98 -11.13
CA LYS A 22 7.66 -12.72 -10.40
C LYS A 22 6.94 -11.74 -11.34
N ARG A 23 5.64 -11.52 -11.10
CA ARG A 23 4.82 -10.65 -11.93
C ARG A 23 5.52 -9.29 -12.01
N LYS A 24 6.00 -8.94 -13.21
CA LYS A 24 6.58 -7.63 -13.50
C LYS A 24 5.61 -6.59 -12.96
N ARG A 25 6.09 -5.75 -12.04
CA ARG A 25 5.29 -4.77 -11.34
C ARG A 25 4.61 -3.89 -12.40
N ARG A 26 3.28 -3.98 -12.51
CA ARG A 26 2.50 -3.23 -13.52
C ARG A 26 2.85 -1.75 -13.37
N GLN A 27 3.42 -1.15 -14.41
CA GLN A 27 3.70 0.28 -14.40
C GLN A 27 2.36 1.00 -14.43
N LYS A 28 1.97 1.55 -13.28
CA LYS A 28 0.69 2.23 -13.12
C LYS A 28 0.82 3.58 -13.84
N ASN A 29 0.29 3.69 -15.06
CA ASN A 29 0.21 4.96 -15.77
C ASN A 29 -1.05 5.72 -15.29
N PRO A 30 -0.92 6.76 -14.45
CA PRO A 30 -2.07 7.46 -13.90
C PRO A 30 -2.90 8.18 -14.98
N LYS A 31 -2.29 8.60 -16.09
CA LYS A 31 -2.99 9.23 -17.21
C LYS A 31 -3.93 8.26 -17.90
N ILE A 32 -3.47 7.04 -18.19
CA ILE A 32 -4.31 5.98 -18.78
C ILE A 32 -5.49 5.66 -17.87
N ALA A 33 -5.24 5.49 -16.56
CA ALA A 33 -6.29 5.18 -15.59
C ALA A 33 -7.37 6.27 -15.51
N GLU A 34 -6.97 7.54 -15.58
CA GLU A 34 -7.89 8.68 -15.56
C GLU A 34 -8.73 8.78 -16.83
N VAL A 35 -8.12 8.59 -18.01
CA VAL A 35 -8.85 8.57 -19.28
C VAL A 35 -9.85 7.42 -19.32
N ILE A 36 -9.47 6.22 -18.86
CA ILE A 36 -10.38 5.08 -18.73
C ILE A 36 -11.57 5.43 -17.83
N ARG A 37 -11.32 6.03 -16.66
CA ARG A 37 -12.37 6.43 -15.73
C ARG A 37 -13.32 7.44 -16.37
N ARG A 38 -12.80 8.43 -17.09
CA ARG A 38 -13.60 9.46 -17.77
C ARG A 38 -14.46 8.86 -18.88
N LEU A 39 -13.88 8.04 -19.75
CA LEU A 39 -14.56 7.39 -20.87
C LEU A 39 -15.58 6.34 -20.42
N HIS A 40 -15.30 5.63 -19.33
CA HIS A 40 -16.26 4.69 -18.75
C HIS A 40 -17.49 5.40 -18.17
N ASN A 41 -17.31 6.61 -17.62
CA ASN A 41 -18.37 7.36 -16.96
C ASN A 41 -19.03 8.41 -17.88
N SER A 42 -18.63 8.50 -19.16
CA SER A 42 -19.25 9.44 -20.10
C SER A 42 -20.64 8.97 -20.52
N ASN A 43 -21.57 9.92 -20.70
CA ASN A 43 -22.96 9.66 -21.10
C ASN A 43 -23.11 8.94 -22.46
N SER A 44 -22.04 8.92 -23.27
CA SER A 44 -21.96 8.17 -24.53
C SER A 44 -21.88 6.65 -24.36
N ASN A 45 -21.50 6.16 -23.17
CA ASN A 45 -21.39 4.73 -22.89
C ASN A 45 -22.71 4.19 -22.29
N LYS A 46 -23.70 3.92 -23.16
CA LYS A 46 -25.03 3.39 -22.75
C LYS A 46 -24.98 1.95 -22.22
N SER A 47 -23.89 1.21 -22.44
CA SER A 47 -23.67 -0.15 -21.92
C SER A 47 -23.26 -0.12 -20.45
N ARG A 48 -24.16 0.35 -19.58
CA ARG A 48 -23.97 0.32 -18.14
C ARG A 48 -24.03 -1.14 -17.62
N LEU A 49 -22.86 -1.65 -17.25
CA LEU A 49 -22.63 -2.34 -15.96
C LEU A 49 -23.40 -3.63 -15.62
N CYS A 50 -23.75 -4.51 -16.56
CA CYS A 50 -24.34 -5.82 -16.21
C CYS A 50 -23.65 -7.07 -16.80
N SER A 51 -22.34 -7.03 -17.10
CA SER A 51 -21.59 -8.27 -17.38
C SER A 51 -20.22 -8.30 -16.70
N PRO A 52 -19.87 -9.38 -15.98
CA PRO A 52 -18.57 -9.57 -15.35
C PRO A 52 -17.35 -9.45 -16.30
N HIS A 53 -17.55 -9.62 -17.61
CA HIS A 53 -16.50 -9.54 -18.64
C HIS A 53 -16.93 -8.65 -19.79
N ASN A 54 -17.03 -7.34 -19.55
CA ASN A 54 -17.35 -6.38 -20.60
C ASN A 54 -16.16 -6.19 -21.57
N THR A 55 -15.93 -7.20 -22.41
CA THR A 55 -14.95 -7.26 -23.49
C THR A 55 -15.20 -6.13 -24.47
N GLU A 56 -16.48 -5.79 -24.71
CA GLU A 56 -16.90 -4.73 -25.63
C GLU A 56 -16.45 -3.35 -25.14
N VAL A 57 -16.76 -2.98 -23.90
CA VAL A 57 -16.29 -1.70 -23.33
C VAL A 57 -14.78 -1.67 -23.23
N THR A 58 -14.14 -2.80 -22.95
CA THR A 58 -12.66 -2.87 -22.97
C THR A 58 -12.12 -2.59 -24.38
N SER A 59 -12.72 -3.17 -25.43
CA SER A 59 -12.35 -2.93 -26.83
C SER A 59 -12.53 -1.47 -27.22
N VAL A 60 -13.67 -0.86 -26.88
CA VAL A 60 -13.94 0.57 -27.13
C VAL A 60 -12.91 1.46 -26.43
N LEU A 61 -12.62 1.19 -25.15
CA LEU A 61 -11.64 1.96 -24.38
C LEU A 61 -10.23 1.83 -24.97
N VAL A 62 -9.80 0.62 -25.34
CA VAL A 62 -8.48 0.37 -25.94
C VAL A 62 -8.36 1.10 -27.27
N LYS A 63 -9.35 0.97 -28.17
CA LYS A 63 -9.37 1.69 -29.46
C LYS A 63 -9.30 3.20 -29.27
N THR A 64 -10.05 3.73 -28.30
CA THR A 64 -10.05 5.18 -28.00
C THR A 64 -8.69 5.64 -27.46
N LEU A 65 -8.03 4.84 -26.61
CA LEU A 65 -6.70 5.13 -26.08
C LEU A 65 -5.61 5.04 -27.15
N GLN A 66 -5.70 4.07 -28.07
CA GLN A 66 -4.76 3.92 -29.19
C GLN A 66 -4.86 5.07 -30.19
N ALA A 67 -6.06 5.62 -30.40
CA ALA A 67 -6.27 6.77 -31.27
C ALA A 67 -5.80 8.09 -30.64
N SER A 68 -5.49 8.12 -29.35
CA SER A 68 -5.05 9.33 -28.66
C SER A 68 -3.55 9.59 -28.87
N PRO A 69 -3.15 10.79 -29.33
CA PRO A 69 -1.75 11.16 -29.50
C PRO A 69 -0.93 11.05 -28.21
N ASP A 70 -1.58 11.22 -27.05
CA ASP A 70 -0.96 11.21 -25.73
C ASP A 70 -0.37 9.84 -25.33
N PHE A 71 -0.75 8.78 -26.04
CA PHE A 71 -0.33 7.40 -25.74
C PHE A 71 0.37 6.72 -26.91
N TYR A 72 0.98 7.50 -27.81
CA TYR A 72 1.79 6.96 -28.90
C TYR A 72 2.89 6.03 -28.37
N GLY A 73 3.03 4.84 -28.98
CA GLY A 73 4.01 3.83 -28.59
C GLY A 73 3.68 3.02 -27.33
N VAL A 74 2.51 3.22 -26.72
CA VAL A 74 2.04 2.39 -25.60
C VAL A 74 1.42 1.09 -26.13
N ASP A 75 1.85 -0.04 -25.57
CA ASP A 75 1.35 -1.37 -25.90
C ASP A 75 -0.14 -1.54 -25.53
N SER A 76 -0.89 -2.22 -26.40
CA SER A 76 -2.29 -2.57 -26.21
C SER A 76 -2.52 -3.34 -24.91
N ASP A 77 -1.59 -4.22 -24.55
CA ASP A 77 -1.66 -5.00 -23.31
C ASP A 77 -1.59 -4.11 -22.05
N ALA A 78 -0.95 -2.95 -22.13
CA ALA A 78 -0.93 -1.98 -21.05
C ALA A 78 -2.31 -1.33 -20.86
N PHE A 79 -3.01 -1.01 -21.95
CA PHE A 79 -4.39 -0.50 -21.90
C PHE A 79 -5.36 -1.55 -21.36
N VAL A 80 -5.30 -2.80 -21.85
CA VAL A 80 -6.13 -3.90 -21.36
C VAL A 80 -5.89 -4.14 -19.86
N SER A 81 -4.63 -4.12 -19.44
CA SER A 81 -4.25 -4.26 -18.02
C SER A 81 -4.78 -3.11 -17.16
N ALA A 82 -4.76 -1.88 -17.69
CA ALA A 82 -5.31 -0.71 -17.01
C ALA A 82 -6.84 -0.80 -16.88
N CYS A 83 -7.56 -1.21 -17.93
CA CYS A 83 -9.00 -1.44 -17.90
C CYS A 83 -9.38 -2.50 -16.84
N LYS A 84 -8.70 -3.65 -16.84
CA LYS A 84 -8.92 -4.71 -15.83
C LYS A 84 -8.73 -4.19 -14.40
N THR A 85 -7.68 -3.42 -14.17
CA THR A 85 -7.38 -2.81 -12.86
C THR A 85 -8.45 -1.80 -12.44
N TYR A 86 -8.94 -1.00 -13.38
CA TYR A 86 -10.04 -0.05 -13.14
C TYR A 86 -11.32 -0.79 -12.74
N TYR A 87 -11.74 -1.81 -13.49
CA TYR A 87 -12.95 -2.59 -13.16
C TYR A 87 -12.84 -3.32 -11.83
N GLU A 88 -11.67 -3.88 -11.50
CA GLU A 88 -11.43 -4.46 -10.17
C GLU A 88 -11.60 -3.42 -9.05
N THR A 89 -11.18 -2.18 -9.29
CA THR A 89 -11.36 -1.06 -8.36
C THR A 89 -12.84 -0.71 -8.20
N VAL A 90 -13.58 -0.57 -9.31
CA VAL A 90 -15.03 -0.31 -9.29
C VAL A 90 -15.77 -1.42 -8.53
N ARG A 91 -15.50 -2.70 -8.84
CA ARG A 91 -16.10 -3.84 -8.14
C ARG A 91 -15.78 -3.85 -6.64
N ARG A 92 -14.53 -3.54 -6.28
CA ARG A 92 -14.10 -3.46 -4.88
C ARG A 92 -14.85 -2.34 -4.15
N ASN A 93 -14.97 -1.17 -4.77
CA ASN A 93 -15.68 -0.03 -4.19
C ASN A 93 -17.17 -0.33 -4.00
N PHE A 94 -17.82 -0.94 -5.01
CA PHE A 94 -19.22 -1.38 -4.91
C PHE A 94 -19.44 -2.43 -3.82
N ARG A 95 -18.50 -3.38 -3.65
CA ARG A 95 -18.55 -4.34 -2.55
C ARG A 95 -18.48 -3.63 -1.19
N TYR A 96 -17.57 -2.66 -1.05
CA TYR A 96 -17.42 -1.91 0.20
C TYR A 96 -18.49 -0.85 0.44
N SER A 97 -19.33 -0.53 -0.54
CA SER A 97 -20.51 0.32 -0.36
C SER A 97 -21.75 -0.45 0.10
N GLN A 98 -21.68 -1.79 0.19
CA GLN A 98 -22.79 -2.58 0.72
C GLN A 98 -22.95 -2.35 2.23
N PRO A 99 -24.20 -2.37 2.76
CA PRO A 99 -24.44 -2.31 4.20
C PRO A 99 -23.64 -3.38 4.96
N GLY A 100 -23.09 -3.03 6.13
CA GLY A 100 -22.31 -3.94 6.97
C GLY A 100 -20.85 -4.19 6.55
N LEU A 101 -20.39 -3.61 5.43
CA LEU A 101 -18.99 -3.70 4.99
C LEU A 101 -18.21 -2.37 5.11
N ALA A 102 -18.85 -1.31 5.60
CA ALA A 102 -18.26 0.02 5.75
C ALA A 102 -17.04 0.00 6.69
N ASP A 103 -17.16 -0.62 7.86
CA ASP A 103 -16.05 -0.69 8.84
C ASP A 103 -14.89 -1.54 8.32
N LYS A 104 -15.18 -2.63 7.61
CA LYS A 104 -14.15 -3.40 6.92
C LYS A 104 -13.44 -2.56 5.86
N ALA A 105 -14.17 -1.68 5.17
CA ALA A 105 -13.60 -0.77 4.19
C ALA A 105 -12.70 0.30 4.84
N THR A 106 -13.11 0.87 5.97
CA THR A 106 -12.29 1.87 6.70
C THR A 106 -10.99 1.25 7.19
N VAL A 107 -11.05 0.04 7.79
CA VAL A 107 -9.87 -0.72 8.25
C VAL A 107 -8.92 -1.06 7.10
N VAL A 108 -9.44 -1.52 5.95
CA VAL A 108 -8.60 -1.83 4.79
C VAL A 108 -7.93 -0.56 4.24
N ARG A 109 -8.66 0.55 4.16
CA ARG A 109 -8.11 1.83 3.67
C ARG A 109 -7.06 2.39 4.62
N SER A 110 -7.30 2.36 5.94
CA SER A 110 -6.36 2.84 6.94
C SER A 110 -5.10 1.98 6.95
N SER A 111 -5.23 0.65 6.93
CA SER A 111 -4.09 -0.27 6.85
C SER A 111 -3.24 -0.06 5.59
N ALA A 112 -3.89 0.09 4.42
CA ALA A 112 -3.19 0.39 3.18
C ALA A 112 -2.47 1.76 3.22
N ARG A 113 -3.08 2.77 3.86
CA ARG A 113 -2.48 4.09 4.06
C ARG A 113 -1.25 4.01 4.98
N CYS A 114 -1.35 3.35 6.13
CA CYS A 114 -0.21 3.18 7.05
C CYS A 114 0.95 2.43 6.38
N ARG A 115 0.68 1.33 5.68
CA ARG A 115 1.71 0.61 4.92
C ARG A 115 2.38 1.50 3.86
N SER A 116 1.59 2.33 3.17
CA SER A 116 2.09 3.27 2.17
C SER A 116 2.97 4.36 2.78
N ARG A 117 2.60 4.90 3.96
CA ARG A 117 3.42 5.84 4.73
C ARG A 117 4.74 5.21 5.16
N ARG A 118 4.70 4.04 5.80
CA ARG A 118 5.90 3.27 6.19
C ARG A 118 6.85 3.02 5.03
N LYS A 119 6.31 2.68 3.86
CA LYS A 119 7.11 2.48 2.65
C LYS A 119 7.83 3.77 2.22
N ARG A 120 7.11 4.89 2.16
CA ARG A 120 7.73 6.19 1.82
C ARG A 120 8.77 6.60 2.85
N LEU A 121 8.50 6.35 4.12
CA LEU A 121 9.43 6.62 5.21
C LEU A 121 10.73 5.82 5.07
N LEU A 122 10.63 4.52 4.77
CA LEU A 122 11.78 3.68 4.47
C LEU A 122 12.61 4.25 3.31
N GLU A 123 11.96 4.56 2.19
CA GLU A 123 12.61 5.10 0.98
C GLU A 123 13.31 6.44 1.26
N LYS A 124 12.67 7.33 2.04
CA LYS A 124 13.24 8.63 2.42
C LYS A 124 14.46 8.49 3.32
N ARG A 125 14.39 7.64 4.33
CA ARG A 125 15.53 7.37 5.22
C ARG A 125 16.68 6.71 4.48
N GLN A 126 16.38 5.78 3.57
CA GLN A 126 17.39 5.14 2.74
C GLN A 126 18.15 6.15 1.85
N SER A 127 17.49 7.21 1.39
CA SER A 127 18.10 8.21 0.50
C SER A 127 19.13 9.13 1.16
N ILE A 128 19.28 9.09 2.50
CA ILE A 128 20.17 9.98 3.26
C ILE A 128 21.15 9.21 4.17
N LEU A 129 21.28 7.90 3.97
CA LEU A 129 22.26 7.07 4.68
C LEU A 129 23.68 7.49 4.32
N VAL A 130 24.59 7.42 5.28
CA VAL A 130 26.02 7.71 5.07
C VAL A 130 26.91 6.61 5.65
N GLY A 131 28.02 6.30 4.97
CA GLY A 131 29.08 5.42 5.49
C GLY A 131 28.57 4.06 6.00
N GLU A 132 28.94 3.72 7.24
CA GLU A 132 28.61 2.45 7.91
C GLU A 132 27.11 2.26 8.13
N GLU A 133 26.31 3.33 8.12
CA GLU A 133 24.85 3.23 8.24
C GLU A 133 24.23 2.50 7.07
N ALA A 134 24.82 2.58 5.88
CA ALA A 134 24.31 1.88 4.70
C ALA A 134 24.44 0.36 4.87
N ALA A 135 25.53 -0.11 5.48
CA ALA A 135 25.72 -1.51 5.84
C ALA A 135 24.76 -1.92 6.96
N PHE A 136 24.63 -1.09 8.01
CA PHE A 136 23.64 -1.33 9.07
C PHE A 136 22.19 -1.25 8.58
N TRP A 137 21.89 -0.57 7.47
CA TRP A 137 20.53 -0.50 6.92
C TRP A 137 20.20 -1.70 6.03
N GLU A 138 21.16 -2.55 5.72
CA GLU A 138 20.94 -3.75 4.92
C GLU A 138 19.94 -4.67 5.61
N GLY A 139 18.92 -5.14 4.88
CA GLY A 139 17.86 -5.97 5.46
C GLY A 139 16.78 -5.20 6.25
N VAL A 140 16.90 -3.88 6.44
CA VAL A 140 15.82 -3.07 7.02
C VAL A 140 14.62 -3.03 6.07
N THR A 141 13.43 -3.40 6.59
CA THR A 141 12.19 -3.48 5.82
C THR A 141 11.14 -2.48 6.26
N ILE A 142 10.06 -2.35 5.47
CA ILE A 142 8.90 -1.48 5.76
C ILE A 142 8.23 -1.80 7.09
N ASP A 143 8.40 -3.01 7.63
CA ASP A 143 7.73 -3.44 8.85
C ASP A 143 8.45 -2.93 10.10
N LEU A 144 9.72 -2.52 9.97
CA LEU A 144 10.51 -1.87 11.01
C LEU A 144 10.30 -0.34 11.07
N MET A 145 9.58 0.25 10.10
CA MET A 145 9.28 1.68 10.13
C MET A 145 8.14 1.98 11.11
N SER A 146 8.20 3.17 11.74
CA SER A 146 7.15 3.67 12.62
C SER A 146 5.86 3.93 11.84
N ASP A 147 4.71 3.74 12.48
CA ASP A 147 3.45 4.22 11.91
C ASP A 147 3.36 5.74 12.11
N GLU A 148 2.95 6.45 11.06
CA GLU A 148 2.73 7.89 11.07
C GLU A 148 1.23 8.13 10.87
N GLU A 149 0.53 8.45 11.95
CA GLU A 149 -0.93 8.57 11.99
C GLU A 149 -1.34 10.04 12.05
N ASP A 150 -2.46 10.39 11.40
CA ASP A 150 -2.98 11.76 11.49
C ASP A 150 -3.55 11.96 12.89
N GLY A 151 -3.14 13.02 13.58
CA GLY A 151 -3.58 13.30 14.94
C GLY A 151 -3.45 14.78 15.30
N ILE A 152 -3.94 15.09 16.50
CA ILE A 152 -3.86 16.42 17.10
C ILE A 152 -3.09 16.28 18.41
N PHE A 153 -2.06 17.10 18.61
CA PHE A 153 -1.29 17.15 19.84
C PHE A 153 -1.11 18.62 20.23
N GLU A 154 -1.50 18.96 21.46
CA GLU A 154 -1.45 20.35 21.98
C GLU A 154 -2.13 21.39 21.07
N GLY A 155 -3.21 21.00 20.39
CA GLY A 155 -3.96 21.89 19.48
C GLY A 155 -3.39 22.01 18.06
N GLU A 156 -2.22 21.42 17.78
CA GLU A 156 -1.65 21.37 16.44
C GLU A 156 -2.05 20.08 15.72
N SER A 157 -2.39 20.16 14.43
CA SER A 157 -2.63 18.99 13.59
C SER A 157 -1.33 18.51 12.92
N GLY A 158 -1.05 17.21 12.97
CA GLY A 158 0.16 16.65 12.38
C GLY A 158 0.25 15.14 12.55
N TRP A 159 1.46 14.61 12.48
CA TRP A 159 1.69 13.17 12.58
C TRP A 159 2.07 12.74 14.00
N ILE A 160 1.32 11.77 14.52
CA ILE A 160 1.67 11.00 15.71
C ILE A 160 2.50 9.80 15.24
N VAL A 161 3.71 9.68 15.77
CA VAL A 161 4.67 8.66 15.35
C VAL A 161 4.67 7.52 16.37
N ARG A 162 4.27 6.31 15.95
CA ARG A 162 4.27 5.11 16.81
C ARG A 162 5.33 4.12 16.34
N PRO A 163 6.49 3.99 17.02
CA PRO A 163 7.51 3.00 16.64
C PRO A 163 7.00 1.56 16.86
N PRO A 164 7.45 0.55 16.09
CA PRO A 164 7.12 -0.84 16.37
C PRO A 164 7.72 -1.26 17.72
N SER A 165 6.95 -1.94 18.57
CA SER A 165 7.41 -2.41 19.89
C SER A 165 8.56 -3.40 19.82
N PHE A 166 8.62 -4.17 18.73
CA PHE A 166 9.61 -5.21 18.49
C PHE A 166 10.88 -4.70 17.80
N ARG A 167 11.02 -3.39 17.57
CA ARG A 167 12.20 -2.84 16.87
C ARG A 167 13.35 -2.67 17.84
N SER A 168 14.55 -3.14 17.47
CA SER A 168 15.75 -2.98 18.30
C SER A 168 16.04 -1.51 18.62
N GLN A 169 16.69 -1.28 19.76
CA GLN A 169 17.05 0.06 20.21
C GLN A 169 18.00 0.74 19.22
N GLU A 170 19.03 0.02 18.75
CA GLU A 170 20.02 0.51 17.78
C GLU A 170 19.36 1.03 16.50
N LEU A 171 18.39 0.28 15.95
CA LEU A 171 17.65 0.74 14.77
C LEU A 171 16.73 1.91 15.09
N SER A 172 16.18 1.97 16.30
CA SER A 172 15.40 3.12 16.74
C SER A 172 16.24 4.39 16.82
N ASP A 173 17.47 4.30 17.33
CA ASP A 173 18.42 5.42 17.43
C ASP A 173 18.87 5.90 16.06
N LEU A 174 19.18 4.98 15.14
CA LEU A 174 19.47 5.34 13.75
C LEU A 174 18.25 6.00 13.08
N CYS A 175 17.05 5.45 13.27
CA CYS A 175 15.82 6.04 12.71
C CYS A 175 15.56 7.47 13.20
N SER A 176 15.90 7.76 14.47
CA SER A 176 15.81 9.10 15.05
C SER A 176 16.87 10.03 14.45
N THR A 177 18.11 9.56 14.32
CA THR A 177 19.20 10.30 13.69
C THR A 177 18.89 10.68 12.23
N LEU A 178 18.41 9.71 11.44
CA LEU A 178 17.99 9.96 10.05
C LEU A 178 16.81 10.92 9.99
N GLN A 179 15.89 10.86 10.96
CA GLN A 179 14.77 11.80 11.00
C GLN A 179 15.23 13.24 11.24
N MET A 180 16.14 13.45 12.19
CA MET A 180 16.73 14.78 12.44
C MET A 180 17.42 15.33 11.20
N ARG A 181 18.15 14.50 10.44
CA ARG A 181 18.78 14.92 9.18
C ARG A 181 17.77 15.32 8.10
N LEU A 182 16.66 14.59 7.99
CA LEU A 182 15.59 14.96 7.06
C LEU A 182 14.98 16.31 7.44
N GLU A 183 14.69 16.52 8.73
CA GLU A 183 14.06 17.74 9.24
C GLU A 183 14.99 18.96 9.19
N ALA A 184 16.31 18.75 9.29
CA ALA A 184 17.30 19.80 9.10
C ALA A 184 17.32 20.35 7.65
N ASN A 185 16.74 19.65 6.68
CA ASN A 185 16.63 20.13 5.30
C ASN A 185 15.38 21.01 5.13
N PRO A 186 15.52 22.32 4.81
CA PRO A 186 14.38 23.22 4.67
C PRO A 186 13.38 22.83 3.57
N LYS A 187 13.86 22.18 2.50
CA LYS A 187 12.97 21.69 1.43
C LYS A 187 12.10 20.53 1.91
N TYR A 188 12.66 19.68 2.78
CA TYR A 188 11.92 18.57 3.35
C TYR A 188 10.88 19.09 4.35
N SER A 189 11.27 19.96 5.27
CA SER A 189 10.35 20.49 6.29
C SER A 189 9.19 21.29 5.68
N ALA A 190 9.42 22.03 4.59
CA ALA A 190 8.36 22.78 3.91
C ALA A 190 7.33 21.90 3.17
N MET A 191 7.72 20.70 2.72
CA MET A 191 6.86 19.82 1.90
C MET A 191 6.20 18.69 2.67
N HIS A 192 6.64 18.42 3.89
CA HIS A 192 6.23 17.26 4.66
C HIS A 192 5.41 17.67 5.89
N HIS A 193 4.51 16.78 6.32
CA HIS A 193 3.71 17.04 7.52
C HIS A 193 4.63 17.03 8.74
N LYS A 194 4.40 17.99 9.65
CA LYS A 194 5.11 18.06 10.93
C LYS A 194 4.79 16.81 11.77
N ARG A 195 5.83 16.19 12.32
CA ARG A 195 5.71 15.17 13.35
C ARG A 195 5.58 15.87 14.69
N LEU A 196 4.49 15.62 15.40
CA LEU A 196 4.17 16.37 16.61
C LEU A 196 4.65 15.67 17.87
N TYR A 197 4.47 14.35 17.92
CA TYR A 197 4.66 13.58 19.14
C TYR A 197 5.02 12.13 18.82
N VAL A 198 5.89 11.55 19.65
CA VAL A 198 6.16 10.11 19.64
C VAL A 198 5.14 9.44 20.56
N GLY A 199 4.13 8.83 19.93
CA GLY A 199 3.09 8.07 20.62
C GLY A 199 3.60 6.76 21.23
N PRO A 200 2.73 6.05 21.98
CA PRO A 200 3.06 4.72 22.48
C PRO A 200 3.43 3.78 21.32
N CYS A 201 4.23 2.75 21.60
CA CYS A 201 4.62 1.77 20.59
C CYS A 201 3.40 1.20 19.86
N SER A 202 3.55 0.95 18.56
CA SER A 202 2.53 0.38 17.69
C SER A 202 2.15 -1.03 18.16
N ASP A 203 0.86 -1.35 18.11
CA ASP A 203 0.30 -2.66 18.49
C ASP A 203 0.58 -3.75 17.43
N ARG A 204 1.40 -3.43 16.42
CA ARG A 204 1.79 -4.38 15.37
C ARG A 204 2.62 -5.51 15.94
N LYS A 205 2.30 -6.72 15.50
CA LYS A 205 3.11 -7.92 15.75
C LYS A 205 4.38 -7.91 14.88
N PRO A 206 5.47 -8.55 15.34
CA PRO A 206 6.65 -8.73 14.53
C PRO A 206 6.33 -9.51 13.25
N PRO A 207 7.09 -9.30 12.17
CA PRO A 207 7.00 -10.12 10.97
C PRO A 207 7.16 -11.62 11.30
N PRO A 208 6.45 -12.52 10.61
CA PRO A 208 6.56 -13.96 10.85
C PRO A 208 7.99 -14.48 10.63
N HIS A 209 8.33 -15.56 11.34
CA HIS A 209 9.62 -16.24 11.17
C HIS A 209 9.84 -16.66 9.70
N GLY A 210 11.02 -16.35 9.16
CA GLY A 210 11.36 -16.54 7.74
C GLY A 210 11.08 -15.32 6.84
N SER A 211 10.61 -14.20 7.41
CA SER A 211 10.62 -12.91 6.70
C SER A 211 12.07 -12.45 6.43
N LYS A 212 12.28 -11.60 5.42
CA LYS A 212 13.60 -11.00 5.09
C LYS A 212 14.14 -10.04 6.16
N VAL A 213 13.50 -9.99 7.32
CA VAL A 213 13.87 -9.09 8.41
C VAL A 213 14.95 -9.78 9.22
N ASP A 214 16.12 -9.16 9.27
CA ASP A 214 17.20 -9.66 10.11
C ASP A 214 16.77 -9.66 11.58
N LYS A 215 17.11 -10.73 12.30
CA LYS A 215 16.83 -10.86 13.73
C LYS A 215 17.53 -9.78 14.55
N HIS A 216 18.66 -9.26 14.06
CA HIS A 216 19.38 -8.16 14.70
C HIS A 216 18.53 -6.88 14.87
N TYR A 217 17.51 -6.68 14.03
CA TYR A 217 16.61 -5.52 14.13
C TYR A 217 15.38 -5.76 15.00
N ILE A 218 15.24 -6.93 15.60
CA ILE A 218 14.09 -7.33 16.40
C ILE A 218 14.53 -7.53 17.86
N SER A 219 13.84 -6.86 18.79
CA SER A 219 14.01 -7.02 20.25
C SER A 219 13.22 -8.20 20.79
#